data_AF-A0A7C7SSM1-F1
#
_entry.id   AF-A0A7C7SSM1-F1
#
_cell.length_a   1.000
_cell.length_b   1.000
_cell.length_c   1.000
_cell.angle_alpha   90.00
_cell.angle_beta   90.00
_cell.angle_gamma   90.00
#
_symmetry.space_group_name_H-M   'P 1'
#
loop_
_entity.id
_entity.type
_entity.pdbx_description
1 polymer ?
#
loop_
_entity_poly.entity_id
_entity_poly.type
_entity_poly.pdbx_seq_one_letter_code
_entity_poly.pdbx_strand_id
1 'polypeptide(L)'
;MQKQGFGHTGKRDLPEGELKYQIRINLSEEFASVARENPASPVLFQLLQVLREHDAHLKHQKMAFANFLPYFKNEELAEHVKNVDEALLKMADAGEHDGGEDVAAAFDAAMAADDTDDVDATLEAMQALRDATNAFIERHADNPEIEGYKEAVEHFFDRCCRLYLWTKETVQKQMVKGENGFYSTRFSIYADGGQEVYSKDVADQLEADLQPLKEAGMIKVIQRFDSDPKNNPQAPEKFHI
;
A
#
# COMPACT_ATOMS: atom_id res chain seq x y z
N MET A 1 10.02 10.86 -13.44
CA MET A 1 9.58 10.82 -12.03
C MET A 1 9.79 9.40 -11.55
N GLN A 2 10.62 9.19 -10.52
CA GLN A 2 10.78 7.87 -9.90
C GLN A 2 9.45 7.47 -9.25
N LYS A 3 8.93 6.30 -9.62
CA LYS A 3 7.73 5.70 -9.03
C LYS A 3 8.03 5.40 -7.56
N GLN A 4 7.64 6.28 -6.66
CA GLN A 4 7.73 6.05 -5.22
C GLN A 4 6.54 5.18 -4.81
N GLY A 5 6.73 3.86 -4.90
CA GLY A 5 5.69 2.88 -4.58
C GLY A 5 5.37 2.90 -3.09
N PHE A 6 4.15 3.31 -2.75
CA PHE A 6 3.57 3.03 -1.45
C PHE A 6 3.25 1.54 -1.38
N GLY A 7 3.80 0.83 -0.39
CA GLY A 7 3.28 -0.48 0.03
C GLY A 7 3.24 -1.57 -1.04
N HIS A 8 3.99 -1.42 -2.13
CA HIS A 8 4.08 -2.41 -3.19
C HIS A 8 4.79 -3.66 -2.66
N THR A 9 4.03 -4.68 -2.31
CA THR A 9 4.47 -6.08 -2.42
C THR A 9 4.52 -6.53 -3.88
N GLY A 10 4.81 -5.60 -4.80
CA GLY A 10 5.29 -5.96 -6.12
C GLY A 10 6.44 -6.92 -5.93
N LYS A 11 6.47 -8.00 -6.72
CA LYS A 11 7.72 -8.69 -6.99
C LYS A 11 8.70 -7.61 -7.40
N ARG A 12 9.53 -7.18 -6.45
CA ARG A 12 10.64 -6.32 -6.76
C ARG A 12 11.51 -7.19 -7.64
N ASP A 13 11.90 -6.68 -8.80
CA ASP A 13 12.98 -7.24 -9.61
C ASP A 13 14.30 -7.08 -8.82
N LEU A 14 14.37 -7.72 -7.65
CA LEU A 14 15.58 -7.91 -6.89
C LEU A 14 16.23 -9.17 -7.45
N PRO A 15 17.53 -9.14 -7.76
CA PRO A 15 18.28 -10.35 -8.07
C PRO A 15 18.01 -11.41 -6.99
N GLU A 16 17.78 -12.66 -7.39
CA GLU A 16 17.62 -13.77 -6.46
C GLU A 16 18.78 -13.76 -5.43
N GLY A 17 18.45 -13.53 -4.15
CA GLY A 17 19.34 -13.81 -3.03
C GLY A 17 19.67 -12.66 -2.08
N GLU A 18 19.45 -11.38 -2.42
CA GLU A 18 19.75 -10.28 -1.48
C GLU A 18 18.49 -9.63 -0.92
N LEU A 19 18.18 -9.93 0.35
CA LEU A 19 17.10 -9.27 1.08
C LEU A 19 17.44 -7.78 1.30
N LYS A 20 16.43 -6.93 1.12
CA LYS A 20 16.46 -5.53 1.58
C LYS A 20 15.68 -5.40 2.88
N TYR A 21 15.95 -4.34 3.63
CA TYR A 21 15.43 -4.16 4.97
C TYR A 21 14.81 -2.78 5.17
N GLN A 22 13.85 -2.69 6.09
CA GLN A 22 13.27 -1.45 6.56
C GLN A 22 13.25 -1.44 8.09
N ILE A 23 13.71 -0.35 8.68
CA ILE A 23 13.57 -0.06 10.09
C ILE A 23 12.30 0.77 10.32
N ARG A 24 11.52 0.35 11.31
CA ARG A 24 10.39 1.10 11.87
C ARG A 24 10.62 1.35 13.34
N ILE A 25 10.22 2.52 13.81
CA ILE A 25 10.32 2.91 15.21
C ILE A 25 8.95 3.28 15.77
N ASN A 26 8.75 2.98 17.06
CA ASN A 26 7.68 3.58 17.85
C ASN A 26 8.31 4.60 18.78
N LEU A 27 7.99 5.87 18.61
CA LEU A 27 8.40 6.94 19.53
C LEU A 27 7.55 6.88 20.82
N SER A 28 8.06 7.44 21.92
CA SER A 28 7.19 7.74 23.07
C SER A 28 6.14 8.78 22.65
N GLU A 29 5.00 8.84 23.35
CA GLU A 29 3.90 9.73 22.96
C GLU A 29 4.33 11.20 22.86
N GLU A 30 5.15 11.66 23.80
CA GLU A 30 5.70 13.03 23.81
C GLU A 30 6.48 13.34 22.53
N PHE A 31 7.41 12.45 22.13
CA PHE A 31 8.22 12.66 20.93
C PHE A 31 7.45 12.37 19.64
N ALA A 32 6.51 11.42 19.67
CA ALA A 32 5.63 11.12 18.54
C ALA A 32 4.76 12.32 18.18
N SER A 33 4.17 12.98 19.19
CA SER A 33 3.37 14.18 18.98
C SER A 33 4.19 15.29 18.31
N VAL A 34 5.38 15.58 18.85
CA VAL A 34 6.29 16.58 18.26
C VAL A 34 6.71 16.19 16.85
N ALA A 35 7.02 14.91 16.58
CA ALA A 35 7.41 14.45 15.25
C ALA A 35 6.28 14.57 14.22
N ARG A 36 5.01 14.47 14.65
CA ARG A 36 3.84 14.68 13.78
C ARG A 36 3.62 16.16 13.46
N GLU A 37 3.76 17.03 14.46
CA GLU A 37 3.43 18.46 14.33
C GLU A 37 4.58 19.30 13.77
N ASN A 38 5.80 19.03 14.22
CA ASN A 38 7.00 19.74 13.83
C ASN A 38 8.20 18.76 13.77
N PRO A 39 8.34 17.99 12.68
CA PRO A 39 9.43 17.01 12.54
C PRO A 39 10.83 17.64 12.57
N ALA A 40 10.97 18.95 12.34
CA ALA A 40 12.23 19.67 12.44
C ALA A 40 12.51 20.27 13.83
N SER A 41 11.67 19.94 14.83
CA SER A 41 11.79 20.48 16.19
C SER A 41 13.16 20.15 16.81
N PRO A 42 13.83 21.12 17.47
CA PRO A 42 15.06 20.86 18.22
C PRO A 42 14.90 19.82 19.34
N VAL A 43 13.68 19.58 19.83
CA VAL A 43 13.39 18.51 20.81
C VAL A 43 13.75 17.12 20.25
N LEU A 44 13.69 16.96 18.93
CA LEU A 44 14.06 15.73 18.22
C LEU A 44 15.53 15.71 17.79
N PHE A 45 16.37 16.64 18.26
CA PHE A 45 17.72 16.84 17.75
C PHE A 45 18.56 15.56 17.68
N GLN A 46 18.57 14.75 18.74
CA GLN A 46 19.34 13.50 18.75
C GLN A 46 18.87 12.50 17.68
N LEU A 47 17.55 12.39 17.47
CA LEU A 47 16.98 11.58 16.41
C LEU A 47 17.32 12.16 15.02
N LEU A 48 17.22 13.49 14.86
CA LEU A 48 17.54 14.17 13.61
C LEU A 48 19.03 14.07 13.23
N GLN A 49 19.94 13.93 14.21
CA GLN A 49 21.35 13.66 13.95
C GLN A 49 21.54 12.27 13.34
N VAL A 50 20.98 11.23 13.98
CA VAL A 50 21.04 9.86 13.44
C VAL A 50 20.43 9.80 12.04
N LEU A 51 19.24 10.39 11.86
CA LEU A 51 18.60 10.39 10.53
C LEU A 51 19.48 11.08 9.48
N ARG A 52 20.14 12.19 9.80
CA ARG A 52 21.02 12.89 8.87
C ARG A 52 22.26 12.09 8.50
N GLU A 53 22.88 11.39 9.45
CA GLU A 53 24.06 10.54 9.22
C GLU A 53 23.76 9.41 8.23
N HIS A 54 22.49 8.97 8.19
CA HIS A 54 22.00 7.89 7.33
C HIS A 54 21.28 8.36 6.05
N ASP A 55 21.33 9.67 5.76
CA ASP A 55 20.54 10.30 4.69
C ASP A 55 19.06 9.86 4.70
N ALA A 56 18.50 9.89 5.92
CA ALA A 56 17.22 9.30 6.26
C ALA A 56 16.18 10.32 6.72
N HIS A 57 14.91 9.94 6.60
CA HIS A 57 13.77 10.72 7.07
C HIS A 57 12.66 9.82 7.60
N LEU A 58 11.81 10.38 8.47
CA LEU A 58 10.66 9.69 9.02
C LEU A 58 9.46 9.81 8.10
N LYS A 59 8.71 8.72 7.96
CA LYS A 59 7.36 8.71 7.38
C LYS A 59 6.38 8.19 8.42
N HIS A 60 5.47 9.05 8.86
CA HIS A 60 4.44 8.69 9.83
C HIS A 60 3.47 7.66 9.24
N GLN A 61 3.35 6.49 9.87
CA GLN A 61 2.69 5.33 9.26
C GLN A 61 1.20 5.58 8.99
N LYS A 62 0.50 6.29 9.88
CA LYS A 62 -0.92 6.64 9.66
C LYS A 62 -1.10 7.52 8.42
N MET A 63 -0.19 8.47 8.19
CA MET A 63 -0.21 9.31 6.98
C MET A 63 0.18 8.51 5.74
N ALA A 64 1.10 7.56 5.87
CA ALA A 64 1.45 6.67 4.76
C ALA A 64 0.22 5.86 4.27
N PHE A 65 -0.60 5.33 5.19
CA PHE A 65 -1.84 4.67 4.83
C PHE A 65 -2.87 5.63 4.22
N ALA A 66 -3.05 6.82 4.81
CA ALA A 66 -4.00 7.80 4.29
C ALA A 66 -3.65 8.26 2.87
N ASN A 67 -2.36 8.39 2.55
CA ASN A 67 -1.89 8.77 1.22
C ASN A 67 -1.93 7.61 0.20
N PHE A 68 -1.93 6.36 0.66
CA PHE A 68 -2.05 5.20 -0.21
C PHE A 68 -3.44 5.10 -0.84
N LEU A 69 -4.50 5.46 -0.10
CA LEU A 69 -5.88 5.38 -0.61
C LEU A 69 -6.11 6.21 -1.89
N PRO A 70 -5.80 7.52 -1.93
CA PRO A 70 -5.96 8.30 -3.15
C PRO A 70 -4.96 7.89 -4.25
N TYR A 71 -3.76 7.43 -3.90
CA TYR A 71 -2.81 6.89 -4.88
C TYR A 71 -3.40 5.68 -5.60
N PHE A 72 -3.95 4.73 -4.85
CA PHE A 72 -4.60 3.55 -5.41
C PHE A 72 -5.72 3.90 -6.39
N LYS A 73 -6.62 4.82 -5.99
CA LYS A 73 -7.73 5.25 -6.84
C LYS A 73 -7.24 5.86 -8.15
N ASN A 74 -6.22 6.71 -8.09
CA ASN A 74 -5.78 7.52 -9.23
C ASN A 74 -4.83 6.79 -10.18
N GLU A 75 -4.07 5.81 -9.70
CA GLU A 75 -2.99 5.17 -10.47
C GLU A 75 -3.31 3.71 -10.77
N GLU A 76 -3.67 2.91 -9.77
CA GLU A 76 -3.88 1.46 -9.94
C GLU A 76 -5.28 1.16 -10.50
N LEU A 77 -6.31 1.71 -9.86
CA LEU A 77 -7.69 1.51 -10.25
C LEU A 77 -7.98 2.15 -11.61
N ALA A 78 -7.48 3.38 -11.83
CA ALA A 78 -7.61 4.07 -13.11
C ALA A 78 -6.94 3.31 -14.27
N GLU A 79 -5.75 2.74 -14.05
CA GLU A 79 -5.07 1.95 -15.09
C GLU A 79 -5.80 0.63 -15.36
N HIS A 80 -6.33 -0.03 -14.32
CA HIS A 80 -7.17 -1.22 -14.50
C HIS A 80 -8.39 -0.91 -15.38
N VAL A 81 -9.12 0.15 -15.06
CA VAL A 81 -10.31 0.61 -15.81
C VAL A 81 -9.96 0.91 -17.26
N LYS A 82 -8.89 1.68 -17.49
CA LYS A 82 -8.43 1.98 -18.83
C LYS A 82 -8.12 0.71 -19.63
N ASN A 83 -7.53 -0.30 -19.00
CA ASN A 83 -7.26 -1.57 -19.66
C ASN A 83 -8.55 -2.37 -19.93
N VAL A 84 -9.56 -2.32 -19.04
CA VAL A 84 -10.91 -2.89 -19.32
C VAL A 84 -11.50 -2.18 -20.54
N ASP A 85 -11.53 -0.84 -20.53
CA ASP A 85 -12.15 -0.01 -21.56
C ASP A 85 -11.48 -0.20 -22.91
N GLU A 86 -10.15 -0.26 -22.96
CA GLU A 86 -9.41 -0.55 -24.20
C GLU A 86 -9.73 -1.96 -24.73
N ALA A 87 -9.89 -2.95 -23.86
CA ALA A 87 -10.28 -4.30 -24.27
C ALA A 87 -11.74 -4.31 -24.81
N LEU A 88 -12.66 -3.63 -24.12
CA LEU A 88 -14.04 -3.48 -24.55
C LEU A 88 -14.17 -2.76 -25.89
N LEU A 89 -13.38 -1.69 -26.11
CA LEU A 89 -13.40 -0.92 -27.35
C LEU A 89 -12.89 -1.75 -28.54
N LYS A 90 -11.87 -2.58 -28.36
CA LYS A 90 -11.37 -3.47 -29.41
C LYS A 90 -12.38 -4.54 -29.80
N MET A 91 -13.13 -5.06 -28.83
CA MET A 91 -14.19 -6.06 -29.09
C MET A 91 -15.43 -5.44 -29.73
N ALA A 92 -15.77 -4.20 -29.36
CA ALA A 92 -16.80 -3.39 -30.02
C ALA A 92 -16.54 -3.26 -31.53
N ASP A 93 -15.31 -2.94 -31.90
CA ASP A 93 -14.88 -2.83 -33.31
C ASP A 93 -14.94 -4.19 -34.05
N ALA A 94 -14.88 -5.32 -33.33
CA ALA A 94 -15.05 -6.67 -33.86
C ALA A 94 -16.52 -7.13 -33.95
N GLY A 95 -17.48 -6.33 -33.43
CA GLY A 95 -18.90 -6.69 -33.36
C GLY A 95 -19.28 -7.59 -32.18
N GLU A 96 -18.40 -7.73 -31.19
CA GLU A 96 -18.56 -8.53 -29.98
C GLU A 96 -18.73 -7.60 -28.77
N HIS A 97 -19.98 -7.36 -28.36
CA HIS A 97 -20.30 -6.35 -27.33
C HIS A 97 -20.97 -6.93 -26.07
N ASP A 98 -21.17 -8.25 -26.02
CA ASP A 98 -21.95 -8.88 -24.96
C ASP A 98 -21.21 -8.86 -23.60
N GLY A 99 -21.88 -8.36 -22.56
CA GLY A 99 -21.39 -8.37 -21.18
C GLY A 99 -20.51 -7.20 -20.73
N GLY A 100 -20.08 -6.29 -21.63
CA GLY A 100 -19.27 -5.13 -21.24
C GLY A 100 -20.00 -4.11 -20.38
N GLU A 101 -21.31 -3.95 -20.60
CA GLU A 101 -22.18 -3.07 -19.81
C GLU A 101 -22.27 -3.50 -18.34
N ASP A 102 -22.24 -4.82 -18.08
CA ASP A 102 -22.24 -5.37 -16.71
C ASP A 102 -20.98 -4.95 -15.95
N VAL A 103 -19.81 -4.98 -16.60
CA VAL A 103 -18.52 -4.60 -16.02
C VAL A 103 -18.50 -3.10 -15.70
N ALA A 104 -18.96 -2.27 -16.64
CA ALA A 104 -19.05 -0.83 -16.44
C ALA A 104 -20.00 -0.46 -15.28
N ALA A 105 -21.18 -1.08 -15.23
CA ALA A 105 -22.13 -0.86 -14.14
C ALA A 105 -21.57 -1.30 -12.77
N ALA A 106 -20.87 -2.44 -12.73
CA ALA A 106 -20.23 -2.91 -11.50
C ALA A 106 -19.07 -1.99 -11.06
N PHE A 107 -18.35 -1.39 -12.02
CA PHE A 107 -17.30 -0.42 -11.72
C PHE A 107 -17.87 0.85 -11.10
N ASP A 108 -18.91 1.42 -11.69
CA ASP A 108 -19.61 2.59 -11.14
C ASP A 108 -20.11 2.32 -9.71
N ALA A 109 -20.65 1.12 -9.46
CA ALA A 109 -21.09 0.69 -8.14
C ALA A 109 -19.91 0.58 -7.15
N ALA A 110 -18.76 0.05 -7.57
CA ALA A 110 -17.55 -0.03 -6.76
C ALA A 110 -17.02 1.36 -6.39
N MET A 111 -17.02 2.31 -7.33
CA MET A 111 -16.63 3.70 -7.06
C MET A 111 -17.59 4.39 -6.09
N ALA A 112 -18.89 4.22 -6.28
CA ALA A 112 -19.91 4.79 -5.40
C ALA A 112 -19.82 4.23 -3.97
N ALA A 113 -19.59 2.92 -3.82
CA ALA A 113 -19.38 2.29 -2.52
C ALA A 113 -18.08 2.77 -1.87
N ASP A 114 -17.02 2.95 -2.66
CA ASP A 114 -15.72 3.36 -2.17
C ASP A 114 -15.66 4.82 -1.69
N ASP A 115 -16.53 5.69 -2.18
CA ASP A 115 -16.67 7.05 -1.66
C ASP A 115 -17.38 7.11 -0.30
N THR A 116 -17.89 5.97 0.18
CA THR A 116 -18.41 5.83 1.55
C THR A 116 -17.33 5.35 2.52
N ASP A 117 -17.59 5.56 3.82
CA ASP A 117 -16.81 4.95 4.89
C ASP A 117 -17.22 3.48 5.18
N ASP A 118 -18.06 2.86 4.36
CA ASP A 118 -18.47 1.47 4.55
C ASP A 118 -17.52 0.52 3.80
N VAL A 119 -16.58 -0.07 4.53
CA VAL A 119 -15.61 -1.02 3.98
C VAL A 119 -16.28 -2.31 3.52
N ASP A 120 -17.34 -2.76 4.20
CA ASP A 120 -18.01 -4.00 3.84
C ASP A 120 -18.81 -3.79 2.54
N ALA A 121 -19.48 -2.64 2.38
CA ALA A 121 -20.10 -2.26 1.11
C ALA A 121 -19.06 -2.10 -0.03
N THR A 122 -17.89 -1.53 0.27
CA THR A 122 -16.79 -1.42 -0.72
C THR A 122 -16.29 -2.81 -1.13
N LEU A 123 -16.14 -3.74 -0.17
CA LEU A 123 -15.74 -5.12 -0.42
C LEU A 123 -16.75 -5.84 -1.31
N GLU A 124 -18.05 -5.76 -0.99
CA GLU A 124 -19.12 -6.37 -1.79
C GLU A 124 -19.15 -5.83 -3.23
N ALA A 125 -19.00 -4.52 -3.41
CA ALA A 125 -19.01 -3.92 -4.74
C ALA A 125 -17.76 -4.30 -5.56
N MET A 126 -16.58 -4.40 -4.92
CA MET A 126 -15.36 -4.88 -5.58
C MET A 126 -15.45 -6.38 -5.96
N GLN A 127 -16.15 -7.20 -5.17
CA GLN A 127 -16.44 -8.60 -5.53
C GLN A 127 -17.35 -8.67 -6.76
N ALA A 128 -18.42 -7.85 -6.79
CA ALA A 128 -19.31 -7.79 -7.95
C ALA A 128 -18.57 -7.35 -9.22
N LEU A 129 -17.66 -6.37 -9.13
CA LEU A 129 -16.82 -5.95 -10.24
C LEU A 129 -15.93 -7.08 -10.75
N ARG A 130 -15.27 -7.82 -9.86
CA ARG A 130 -14.48 -8.99 -10.24
C ARG A 130 -15.32 -10.05 -10.92
N ASP A 131 -16.48 -10.38 -10.36
CA ASP A 131 -17.34 -11.44 -10.88
C ASP A 131 -17.89 -11.06 -12.26
N ALA A 132 -18.26 -9.78 -12.48
CA ALA A 132 -18.63 -9.28 -13.80
C ALA A 132 -17.46 -9.35 -14.80
N THR A 133 -16.25 -8.98 -14.36
CA THR A 133 -15.04 -9.04 -15.21
C THR A 133 -14.70 -10.49 -15.58
N ASN A 134 -14.80 -11.43 -14.64
CA ASN A 134 -14.59 -12.85 -14.90
C ASN A 134 -15.64 -13.42 -15.86
N ALA A 135 -16.92 -13.09 -15.66
CA ALA A 135 -17.98 -13.51 -16.57
C ALA A 135 -17.77 -12.96 -17.99
N PHE A 136 -17.29 -11.72 -18.11
CA PHE A 136 -16.89 -11.15 -19.39
C PHE A 136 -15.73 -11.92 -20.03
N ILE A 137 -14.66 -12.19 -19.28
CA ILE A 137 -13.52 -13.00 -19.76
C ILE A 137 -13.98 -14.38 -20.24
N GLU A 138 -14.84 -15.05 -19.47
CA GLU A 138 -15.33 -16.40 -19.80
C GLU A 138 -16.18 -16.42 -21.08
N ARG A 139 -17.05 -15.42 -21.27
CA ARG A 139 -17.89 -15.30 -22.48
C ARG A 139 -17.06 -15.17 -23.75
N HIS A 140 -15.88 -14.57 -23.64
CA HIS A 140 -15.00 -14.25 -24.76
C HIS A 140 -13.69 -15.05 -24.73
N ALA A 141 -13.67 -16.21 -24.07
CA ALA A 141 -12.46 -17.01 -23.85
C ALA A 141 -11.74 -17.46 -25.14
N ASP A 142 -12.43 -17.48 -26.29
CA ASP A 142 -11.84 -17.80 -27.60
C ASP A 142 -11.06 -16.62 -28.22
N ASN A 143 -11.15 -15.42 -27.62
CA ASN A 143 -10.45 -14.23 -28.09
C ASN A 143 -9.03 -14.15 -27.51
N PRO A 144 -7.97 -14.25 -28.34
CA PRO A 144 -6.58 -14.25 -27.87
C PRO A 144 -6.15 -12.91 -27.22
N GLU A 145 -6.88 -11.82 -27.45
CA GLU A 145 -6.60 -10.54 -26.78
C GLU A 145 -6.98 -10.57 -25.29
N ILE A 146 -7.87 -11.47 -24.87
CA ILE A 146 -8.35 -11.61 -23.49
C ILE A 146 -7.40 -12.44 -22.63
N GLU A 147 -6.66 -13.38 -23.22
CA GLU A 147 -5.75 -14.23 -22.45
C GLU A 147 -4.68 -13.40 -21.70
N GLY A 148 -4.16 -12.34 -22.32
CA GLY A 148 -3.25 -11.39 -21.66
C GLY A 148 -3.91 -10.52 -20.59
N TYR A 149 -5.24 -10.43 -20.62
CA TYR A 149 -6.05 -9.65 -19.69
C TYR A 149 -6.34 -10.41 -18.39
N LYS A 150 -6.48 -11.74 -18.47
CA LYS A 150 -6.80 -12.60 -17.33
C LYS A 150 -5.80 -12.50 -16.18
N GLU A 151 -4.50 -12.58 -16.47
CA GLU A 151 -3.45 -12.44 -15.45
C GLU A 151 -3.46 -11.04 -14.80
N ALA A 152 -3.71 -9.99 -15.58
CA ALA A 152 -3.78 -8.62 -15.08
C ALA A 152 -4.99 -8.39 -14.16
N VAL A 153 -6.13 -9.01 -14.50
CA VAL A 153 -7.36 -8.99 -13.70
C VAL A 153 -7.18 -9.75 -12.39
N GLU A 154 -6.69 -10.99 -12.44
CA GLU A 154 -6.40 -11.78 -11.25
C GLU A 154 -5.42 -11.04 -10.32
N HIS A 155 -4.35 -10.48 -10.89
CA HIS A 155 -3.39 -9.66 -10.17
C HIS A 155 -4.06 -8.47 -9.46
N PHE A 156 -4.91 -7.75 -10.19
CA PHE A 156 -5.57 -6.55 -9.70
C PHE A 156 -6.49 -6.87 -8.50
N PHE A 157 -7.35 -7.88 -8.59
CA PHE A 157 -8.26 -8.20 -7.49
C PHE A 157 -7.55 -8.87 -6.30
N ASP A 158 -6.71 -9.88 -6.55
CA ASP A 158 -6.07 -10.67 -5.49
C ASP A 158 -5.02 -9.84 -4.72
N ARG A 159 -4.32 -8.92 -5.39
CA ARG A 159 -3.26 -8.12 -4.76
C ARG A 159 -3.67 -6.69 -4.50
N CYS A 160 -4.04 -5.97 -5.55
CA CYS A 160 -4.27 -4.52 -5.48
C CYS A 160 -5.52 -4.21 -4.64
N CYS A 161 -6.69 -4.76 -4.98
CA CYS A 161 -7.94 -4.53 -4.24
C CYS A 161 -7.87 -5.07 -2.81
N ARG A 162 -7.27 -6.24 -2.61
CA ARG A 162 -7.08 -6.83 -1.27
C ARG A 162 -6.30 -5.90 -0.34
N LEU A 163 -5.16 -5.39 -0.79
CA LEU A 163 -4.34 -4.46 -0.01
C LEU A 163 -5.07 -3.12 0.22
N TYR A 164 -5.81 -2.65 -0.78
CA TYR A 164 -6.63 -1.46 -0.69
C TYR A 164 -7.70 -1.55 0.41
N LEU A 165 -8.54 -2.58 0.35
CA LEU A 165 -9.63 -2.78 1.30
C LEU A 165 -9.11 -2.94 2.74
N TRP A 166 -8.01 -3.68 2.91
CA TRP A 166 -7.38 -3.80 4.21
C TRP A 166 -6.81 -2.47 4.71
N THR A 167 -6.20 -1.67 3.83
CA THR A 167 -5.68 -0.35 4.19
C THR A 167 -6.82 0.59 4.55
N LYS A 168 -7.93 0.59 3.80
CA LYS A 168 -9.14 1.38 4.08
C LYS A 168 -9.69 1.07 5.47
N GLU A 169 -9.87 -0.22 5.78
CA GLU A 169 -10.31 -0.66 7.10
C GLU A 169 -9.34 -0.24 8.21
N THR A 170 -8.04 -0.38 7.95
CA THR A 170 -7.00 0.00 8.91
C THR A 170 -7.05 1.50 9.20
N VAL A 171 -7.16 2.34 8.17
CA VAL A 171 -7.28 3.79 8.33
C VAL A 171 -8.50 4.14 9.17
N GLN A 172 -9.68 3.61 8.84
CA GLN A 172 -10.91 3.90 9.56
C GLN A 172 -10.82 3.50 11.05
N LYS A 173 -10.36 2.28 11.35
CA LYS A 173 -10.15 1.82 12.72
C LYS A 173 -9.20 2.73 13.50
N GLN A 174 -8.24 3.36 12.82
CA GLN A 174 -7.20 4.21 13.43
C GLN A 174 -7.60 5.69 13.47
N MET A 175 -8.54 6.11 12.61
CA MET A 175 -9.23 7.39 12.73
C MET A 175 -10.11 7.38 13.97
N VAL A 176 -10.88 6.31 14.21
CA VAL A 176 -11.70 6.14 15.42
C VAL A 176 -10.85 6.19 16.70
N LYS A 177 -9.65 5.57 16.67
CA LYS A 177 -8.74 5.58 17.82
C LYS A 177 -8.00 6.91 18.04
N GLY A 178 -8.03 7.83 17.06
CA GLY A 178 -7.40 9.15 17.17
C GLY A 178 -5.92 9.09 17.52
N GLU A 179 -5.54 9.81 18.58
CA GLU A 179 -4.18 9.89 19.13
C GLU A 179 -3.80 8.63 19.94
N ASN A 180 -4.77 7.87 20.42
CA ASN A 180 -4.57 6.60 21.12
C ASN A 180 -4.40 5.41 20.15
N GLY A 181 -4.39 5.66 18.85
CA GLY A 181 -4.21 4.64 17.83
C GLY A 181 -2.80 4.05 17.84
N PHE A 182 -2.68 2.74 17.61
CA PHE A 182 -1.38 2.07 17.55
C PHE A 182 -0.40 2.70 16.53
N TYR A 183 -0.91 3.34 15.47
CA TYR A 183 -0.08 3.99 14.46
C TYR A 183 0.23 5.48 14.74
N SER A 184 -0.26 6.08 15.82
CA SER A 184 0.03 7.50 16.15
C SER A 184 1.48 7.73 16.59
N THR A 185 2.15 6.67 17.06
CA THR A 185 3.53 6.69 17.53
C THR A 185 4.51 6.03 16.58
N ARG A 186 4.03 5.49 15.44
CA ARG A 186 4.81 4.61 14.56
C ARG A 186 5.30 5.33 13.32
N PHE A 187 6.59 5.21 13.05
CA PHE A 187 7.26 5.83 11.92
C PHE A 187 8.10 4.79 11.18
N SER A 188 8.02 4.80 9.85
CA SER A 188 8.96 4.09 9.00
C SER A 188 10.14 5.01 8.69
N ILE A 189 11.36 4.47 8.69
CA ILE A 189 12.57 5.23 8.35
C ILE A 189 12.94 4.92 6.90
N TYR A 190 12.90 5.95 6.07
CA TYR A 190 13.34 5.91 4.68
C TYR A 190 14.78 6.42 4.67
N ALA A 191 15.75 5.62 4.23
CA ALA A 191 17.19 5.89 4.36
C ALA A 191 17.91 5.74 3.01
N ASP A 192 19.21 6.01 2.95
CA ASP A 192 20.03 5.82 1.74
C ASP A 192 19.48 6.62 0.54
N GLY A 193 19.28 7.93 0.71
CA GLY A 193 18.67 8.77 -0.32
C GLY A 193 17.15 8.64 -0.37
N GLY A 194 16.53 8.31 0.75
CA GLY A 194 15.07 8.21 0.87
C GLY A 194 14.45 6.93 0.33
N GLN A 195 15.22 5.85 0.23
CA GLN A 195 14.69 4.53 -0.10
C GLN A 195 13.85 3.97 1.05
N GLU A 196 12.73 3.36 0.70
CA GLU A 196 11.85 2.70 1.68
C GLU A 196 12.49 1.44 2.29
N VAL A 197 13.32 0.76 1.49
CA VAL A 197 14.01 -0.49 1.80
C VAL A 197 15.45 -0.39 1.31
N TYR A 198 16.41 -0.80 2.14
CA TYR A 198 17.85 -0.59 1.92
C TYR A 198 18.64 -1.86 2.22
N SER A 199 19.95 -1.82 2.00
CA SER A 199 20.83 -2.97 2.25
C SER A 199 20.84 -3.36 3.73
N LYS A 200 21.29 -4.60 4.00
CA LYS A 200 21.47 -5.08 5.36
C LYS A 200 22.42 -4.21 6.17
N ASP A 201 23.51 -3.76 5.54
CA ASP A 201 24.53 -2.95 6.22
C ASP A 201 24.00 -1.58 6.65
N VAL A 202 23.20 -0.92 5.79
CA VAL A 202 22.50 0.32 6.16
C VAL A 202 21.54 0.08 7.32
N ALA A 203 20.77 -1.01 7.29
CA ALA A 203 19.85 -1.35 8.37
C ALA A 203 20.56 -1.69 9.69
N ASP A 204 21.67 -2.41 9.63
CA ASP A 204 22.50 -2.76 10.79
C ASP A 204 23.07 -1.51 11.47
N GLN A 205 23.66 -0.61 10.70
CA GLN A 205 24.22 0.63 11.24
C GLN A 205 23.13 1.56 11.78
N LEU A 206 22.03 1.74 11.03
CA LEU A 206 20.90 2.59 11.46
C LEU A 206 20.28 2.08 12.75
N GLU A 207 20.06 0.76 12.88
CA GLU A 207 19.51 0.19 14.11
C GLU A 207 20.46 0.37 15.30
N ALA A 208 21.77 0.20 15.10
CA ALA A 208 22.77 0.44 16.13
C ALA A 208 22.78 1.90 16.62
N ASP A 209 22.68 2.86 15.70
CA ASP A 209 22.70 4.30 16.05
C ASP A 209 21.38 4.78 16.68
N LEU A 210 20.27 4.07 16.45
CA LEU A 210 18.99 4.32 17.12
C LEU A 210 18.92 3.72 18.53
N GLN A 211 19.74 2.72 18.83
CA GLN A 211 19.70 1.99 20.10
C GLN A 211 19.92 2.89 21.34
N PRO A 212 20.85 3.88 21.35
CA PRO A 212 20.97 4.84 22.45
C PRO A 212 19.69 5.66 22.71
N LEU A 213 18.94 6.00 21.66
CA LEU A 213 17.67 6.74 21.78
C LEU A 213 16.56 5.87 22.38
N LYS A 214 16.64 4.55 22.16
CA LYS A 214 15.76 3.57 22.82
C LYS A 214 16.08 3.46 24.31
N GLU A 215 17.36 3.40 24.65
CA GLU A 215 17.82 3.36 26.05
C GLU A 215 17.48 4.64 26.81
N ALA A 216 17.57 5.81 26.14
CA ALA A 216 17.13 7.09 26.66
C ALA A 216 15.59 7.23 26.78
N GLY A 217 14.83 6.24 26.29
CA GLY A 217 13.36 6.21 26.40
C GLY A 217 12.60 7.05 25.37
N MET A 218 13.31 7.73 24.46
CA MET A 218 12.73 8.46 23.32
C MET A 218 12.06 7.50 22.33
N ILE A 219 12.75 6.41 22.01
CA ILE A 219 12.22 5.30 21.20
C ILE A 219 11.73 4.20 22.14
N LYS A 220 10.50 3.74 21.97
CA LYS A 220 9.97 2.58 22.72
C LYS A 220 10.30 1.27 22.04
N VAL A 221 10.19 1.22 20.72
CA VAL A 221 10.39 -0.01 19.94
C VAL A 221 11.17 0.33 18.68
N ILE A 222 12.14 -0.51 18.33
CA ILE A 222 12.78 -0.57 17.01
C ILE A 222 12.40 -1.93 16.44
N GLN A 223 11.94 -1.96 15.20
CA GLN A 223 11.53 -3.17 14.48
C GLN A 223 12.18 -3.18 13.11
N ARG A 224 12.68 -4.35 12.73
CA ARG A 224 13.24 -4.61 11.41
C ARG A 224 12.30 -5.50 10.61
N PHE A 225 12.09 -5.13 9.35
CA PHE A 225 11.37 -5.90 8.36
C PHE A 225 12.30 -6.19 7.21
N ASP A 226 12.29 -7.42 6.71
CA ASP A 226 12.96 -7.75 5.45
C ASP A 226 11.99 -7.71 4.27
N SER A 227 12.53 -7.80 3.07
CA SER A 227 11.78 -7.73 1.83
C SER A 227 11.07 -9.01 1.44
N ASP A 228 11.25 -10.12 2.17
CA ASP A 228 10.50 -11.35 1.94
C ASP A 228 9.03 -11.11 2.34
N PRO A 229 8.08 -11.19 1.39
CA PRO A 229 6.66 -11.01 1.70
C PRO A 229 6.19 -11.91 2.84
N LYS A 230 6.74 -13.12 2.98
CA LYS A 230 6.34 -14.10 4.01
C LYS A 230 6.58 -13.60 5.44
N ASN A 231 7.54 -12.71 5.63
CA ASN A 231 7.89 -12.15 6.93
C ASN A 231 7.12 -10.86 7.24
N ASN A 232 6.27 -10.40 6.31
CA ASN A 232 5.51 -9.17 6.43
C ASN A 232 4.02 -9.43 6.70
N PRO A 233 3.33 -8.51 7.39
CA PRO A 233 1.89 -8.61 7.61
C PRO A 233 1.13 -8.84 6.30
N GLN A 234 0.31 -9.88 6.26
CA GLN A 234 -0.57 -10.20 5.15
C GLN A 234 -1.97 -9.67 5.40
N ALA A 235 -2.67 -9.32 4.32
CA ALA A 235 -4.06 -8.93 4.41
C ALA A 235 -4.90 -10.08 5.01
N PRO A 236 -5.89 -9.79 5.86
CA PRO A 236 -6.81 -10.79 6.36
C PRO A 236 -7.56 -11.53 5.24
N GLU A 237 -7.85 -12.81 5.46
CA GLU A 237 -8.56 -13.68 4.50
C GLU A 237 -9.90 -13.11 4.04
N LYS A 238 -10.58 -12.31 4.86
CA LYS A 238 -11.87 -11.71 4.47
C LYS A 238 -11.78 -10.75 3.27
N PHE A 239 -10.58 -10.24 2.96
CA PHE A 239 -10.34 -9.40 1.78
C PHE A 239 -9.86 -10.24 0.58
N HIS A 240 -9.94 -11.56 0.66
CA HIS A 240 -9.66 -12.44 -0.46
C HIS A 240 -10.84 -12.42 -1.42
N ILE A 241 -10.76 -11.44 -2.31
CA ILE A 241 -11.50 -11.34 -3.55
C ILE A 241 -10.51 -11.58 -4.68
#